data_AF-A0A1T4W3M3-F1
#
_entry.id   AF-A0A1T4W3M3-F1
#
_cell.length_a   1.000
_cell.length_b   1.000
_cell.length_c   1.000
_cell.angle_alpha   90.00
_cell.angle_beta   90.00
_cell.angle_gamma   90.00
#
_symmetry.space_group_name_H-M   'P 1'
#
loop_
_entity.id
_entity.type
_entity.pdbx_description
1 polymer ?
#
loop_
_entity_poly.entity_id
_entity_poly.type
_entity_poly.pdbx_seq_one_letter_code
_entity_poly.pdbx_strand_id
1 'polypeptide(L)'
;MVQGLVWGLIFGDLHLALSVSAVFELFWLDLIPAGTFIPPNTAISNLAALSTIYFLGLTSPDQAVVPIILAMPLSWVVARLEHVQRYWQNSSYNALLRDVKSASKKYSPARFVRKSIIQSVALYFVIFEACAIGLIVIMSLLRLHGFHVLPQHQLGWGHLWMAASFGPLLSLRLTKAYTFLIIAVCGIAAAGFFELWNPLEITIP
;
A
#
# COMPACT_ATOMS: atom_id res chain seq x y z
N MET A 1 -10.59 1.83 -2.11
CA MET A 1 -11.32 2.54 -3.18
C MET A 1 -11.68 3.98 -2.84
N VAL A 2 -12.28 4.25 -1.67
CA VAL A 2 -12.77 5.61 -1.33
C VAL A 2 -11.68 6.69 -1.45
N GLN A 3 -10.44 6.38 -1.04
CA GLN A 3 -9.30 7.27 -1.18
C GLN A 3 -9.02 7.65 -2.64
N GLY A 4 -9.04 6.68 -3.56
CA GLY A 4 -8.87 6.92 -4.99
C GLY A 4 -10.02 7.69 -5.61
N LEU A 5 -11.25 7.47 -5.14
CA LEU A 5 -12.40 8.27 -5.57
C LEU A 5 -12.18 9.74 -5.21
N VAL A 6 -11.88 10.04 -3.94
CA VAL A 6 -11.66 11.40 -3.47
C VAL A 6 -10.45 12.03 -4.17
N TRP A 7 -9.34 11.29 -4.27
CA TRP A 7 -8.13 11.76 -4.93
C TRP A 7 -8.38 12.03 -6.42
N GLY A 8 -9.04 11.13 -7.14
CA GLY A 8 -9.37 11.28 -8.56
C GLY A 8 -10.32 12.45 -8.84
N LEU A 9 -11.26 12.73 -7.93
CA LEU A 9 -12.12 13.92 -8.02
C LEU A 9 -11.35 15.24 -7.84
N ILE A 10 -10.26 15.24 -7.05
CA ILE A 10 -9.44 16.42 -6.80
C ILE A 10 -8.44 16.66 -7.94
N PHE A 11 -7.81 15.59 -8.44
CA PHE A 11 -6.68 15.68 -9.39
C PHE A 11 -7.04 15.34 -10.85
N GLY A 12 -8.27 14.86 -11.12
CA GLY A 12 -8.86 14.79 -12.46
C GLY A 12 -8.76 13.46 -13.20
N ASP A 13 -8.01 12.46 -12.71
CA ASP A 13 -7.94 11.13 -13.32
C ASP A 13 -8.61 10.07 -12.43
N LEU A 14 -9.92 9.93 -12.61
CA LEU A 14 -10.73 9.00 -11.83
C LEU A 14 -10.42 7.53 -12.16
N HIS A 15 -10.21 7.23 -13.45
CA HIS A 15 -10.00 5.86 -13.90
C HIS A 15 -8.70 5.29 -13.33
N LEU A 16 -7.60 6.02 -13.47
CA LEU A 16 -6.32 5.63 -12.88
C LEU A 16 -6.41 5.58 -11.35
N ALA A 17 -7.00 6.59 -10.71
CA ALA A 17 -7.04 6.65 -9.26
C ALA A 17 -7.82 5.51 -8.62
N LEU A 18 -8.97 5.14 -9.22
CA LEU A 18 -9.75 3.98 -8.81
C LEU A 18 -9.02 2.67 -9.12
N SER A 19 -8.36 2.56 -10.27
CA SER A 19 -7.63 1.35 -10.66
C SER A 19 -6.46 1.05 -9.73
N VAL A 20 -5.66 2.06 -9.37
CA VAL A 20 -4.58 1.95 -8.38
C VAL A 20 -5.15 1.62 -7.00
N SER A 21 -6.22 2.30 -6.59
CA SER A 21 -6.84 2.04 -5.28
C SER A 21 -7.46 0.65 -5.17
N ALA A 22 -7.97 0.10 -6.27
CA ALA A 22 -8.49 -1.26 -6.32
C ALA A 22 -7.37 -2.28 -6.07
N VAL A 23 -6.14 -2.04 -6.57
CA VAL A 23 -4.99 -2.91 -6.30
C VAL A 23 -4.69 -2.98 -4.80
N PHE A 24 -4.58 -1.83 -4.12
CA PHE A 24 -4.28 -1.82 -2.68
C PHE A 24 -5.39 -2.42 -1.82
N GLU A 25 -6.65 -2.21 -2.21
CA GLU A 25 -7.79 -2.72 -1.46
C GLU A 25 -8.00 -4.22 -1.67
N LEU A 26 -7.86 -4.72 -2.90
CA LEU A 26 -7.86 -6.15 -3.18
C LEU A 26 -6.72 -6.82 -2.43
N PHE A 27 -5.50 -6.29 -2.53
CA PHE A 27 -4.33 -6.91 -1.91
C PHE A 27 -4.42 -7.02 -0.37
N TRP A 28 -5.05 -6.04 0.28
CA TRP A 28 -5.16 -5.99 1.75
C TRP A 28 -6.54 -6.32 2.31
N LEU A 29 -7.40 -6.97 1.53
CA LEU A 29 -8.81 -7.23 1.87
C LEU A 29 -9.01 -7.99 3.19
N ASP A 30 -8.06 -8.84 3.58
CA ASP A 30 -8.17 -9.70 4.78
C ASP A 30 -7.61 -9.09 6.07
N LEU A 31 -6.96 -7.92 5.98
CA LEU A 31 -6.29 -7.32 7.13
C LEU A 31 -7.26 -6.44 7.91
N ILE A 32 -8.18 -7.11 8.60
CA ILE A 32 -9.16 -6.47 9.48
C ILE A 32 -8.53 -6.27 10.86
N PRO A 33 -8.65 -5.08 11.48
CA PRO A 33 -8.17 -4.85 12.84
C PRO A 33 -8.95 -5.73 13.82
N ALA A 34 -8.26 -6.66 14.49
CA ALA A 34 -8.83 -7.55 15.50
C ALA A 34 -7.98 -7.54 16.77
N GLY A 35 -8.60 -7.17 17.90
CA GLY A 35 -7.90 -7.06 19.18
C GLY A 35 -6.80 -6.00 19.15
N THR A 36 -5.57 -6.40 19.48
CA THR A 36 -4.37 -5.52 19.48
C THR A 36 -3.62 -5.50 18.16
N PHE A 37 -4.06 -6.27 17.16
CA PHE A 37 -3.45 -6.28 15.84
C PHE A 37 -3.72 -4.97 15.11
N ILE A 38 -2.65 -4.31 14.67
CA ILE A 38 -2.71 -3.10 13.84
C ILE A 38 -2.39 -3.52 12.40
N PRO A 39 -3.37 -3.44 11.49
CA PRO A 39 -3.14 -3.82 10.10
C PRO A 39 -2.23 -2.80 9.40
N PRO A 40 -1.59 -3.19 8.28
CA PRO A 40 -0.84 -2.27 7.44
C PRO A 40 -1.70 -1.08 7.02
N ASN A 41 -1.15 0.13 7.09
CA ASN A 41 -1.88 1.34 6.72
C ASN A 41 -1.96 1.45 5.19
N THR A 42 -3.07 0.95 4.65
CA THR A 42 -3.34 0.94 3.19
C THR A 42 -3.51 2.35 2.61
N ALA A 43 -3.92 3.31 3.44
CA ALA A 43 -4.16 4.69 3.03
C ALA A 43 -2.87 5.40 2.62
N ILE A 44 -1.83 5.29 3.44
CA ILE A 44 -0.54 5.95 3.16
C ILE A 44 0.09 5.34 1.91
N SER A 45 0.12 4.02 1.78
CA SER A 45 0.70 3.38 0.60
C SER A 45 -0.05 3.75 -0.68
N ASN A 46 -1.39 3.74 -0.64
CA ASN A 46 -2.20 4.07 -1.80
C ASN A 46 -2.04 5.54 -2.21
N LEU A 47 -2.16 6.48 -1.26
CA LEU A 47 -2.00 7.91 -1.55
C LEU A 47 -0.58 8.28 -1.96
N ALA A 48 0.45 7.64 -1.40
CA ALA A 48 1.84 7.86 -1.81
C ALA A 48 2.08 7.36 -3.25
N ALA A 49 1.53 6.19 -3.61
CA ALA A 49 1.58 5.67 -4.97
C ALA A 49 0.88 6.62 -5.95
N LEU A 50 -0.37 7.04 -5.65
CA LEU A 50 -1.13 7.99 -6.46
C LEU A 50 -0.39 9.32 -6.64
N SER A 51 0.14 9.88 -5.55
CA SER A 51 0.88 11.14 -5.59
C SER A 51 2.15 11.03 -6.43
N THR A 52 2.86 9.89 -6.35
CA THR A 52 4.06 9.65 -7.15
C THR A 52 3.73 9.48 -8.64
N ILE A 53 2.69 8.72 -8.95
CA ILE A 53 2.18 8.51 -10.31
C ILE A 53 1.79 9.85 -10.93
N TYR A 54 1.05 10.68 -10.19
CA TYR A 54 0.66 12.01 -10.62
C TYR A 54 1.86 12.94 -10.83
N PHE A 55 2.74 13.04 -9.82
CA PHE A 55 3.88 13.96 -9.86
C PHE A 55 4.86 13.64 -10.99
N LEU A 56 5.06 12.35 -11.29
CA LEU A 56 5.93 11.90 -12.38
C LEU A 56 5.21 11.79 -13.74
N GLY A 57 3.93 12.16 -13.81
CA GLY A 57 3.15 12.14 -15.05
C GLY A 57 2.93 10.74 -15.64
N LEU A 58 2.72 9.74 -14.79
CA LEU A 58 2.57 8.34 -15.19
C LEU A 58 1.13 8.05 -15.53
N THR A 59 0.86 7.63 -16.76
CA THR A 59 -0.52 7.50 -17.27
C THR A 59 -0.90 6.06 -17.61
N SER A 60 0.07 5.19 -17.86
CA SER A 60 -0.19 3.80 -18.22
C SER A 60 -0.05 2.82 -17.03
N PRO A 61 -0.80 1.71 -17.02
CA PRO A 61 -0.65 0.67 -16.00
C PRO A 61 0.77 0.09 -15.93
N ASP A 62 1.47 -0.02 -17.06
CA ASP A 62 2.89 -0.41 -17.12
C ASP A 62 3.77 0.51 -16.25
N GLN A 63 3.47 1.81 -16.24
CA GLN A 63 4.19 2.83 -15.46
C GLN A 63 3.77 2.87 -14.00
N ALA A 64 2.51 2.52 -13.71
CA ALA A 64 1.97 2.51 -12.36
C ALA A 64 2.46 1.30 -11.52
N VAL A 65 2.86 0.19 -12.14
CA VAL A 65 3.22 -1.04 -11.39
C VAL A 65 4.38 -0.84 -10.41
N VAL A 66 5.45 -0.16 -10.84
CA VAL A 66 6.64 0.07 -10.02
C VAL A 66 6.34 0.92 -8.78
N PRO A 67 5.72 2.11 -8.89
CA PRO A 67 5.38 2.90 -7.71
C PRO A 67 4.35 2.20 -6.82
N ILE A 68 3.43 1.40 -7.37
CA ILE A 68 2.50 0.57 -6.57
C ILE A 68 3.31 -0.42 -5.71
N ILE A 69 4.21 -1.20 -6.31
CA ILE A 69 5.02 -2.20 -5.60
C ILE A 69 5.89 -1.54 -4.52
N LEU A 70 6.59 -0.45 -4.87
CA LEU A 70 7.47 0.26 -3.96
C LEU A 70 6.71 0.94 -2.81
N ALA A 71 5.43 1.28 -3.00
CA ALA A 71 4.59 1.80 -1.94
C ALA A 71 4.06 0.72 -0.98
N MET A 72 4.02 -0.56 -1.36
CA MET A 72 3.47 -1.62 -0.51
C MET A 72 4.21 -1.77 0.84
N PRO A 73 5.54 -1.75 0.93
CA PRO A 73 6.25 -1.82 2.21
C PRO A 73 5.95 -0.66 3.15
N LEU A 74 5.56 0.51 2.61
CA LEU A 74 5.27 1.71 3.41
C LEU A 74 4.10 1.47 4.37
N SER A 75 3.11 0.65 3.98
CA SER A 75 1.96 0.35 4.84
C SER A 75 2.37 -0.32 6.15
N TRP A 76 3.40 -1.18 6.12
CA TRP A 76 3.97 -1.85 7.30
C TRP A 76 4.87 -0.95 8.13
N VAL A 77 5.62 -0.07 7.48
CA VAL A 77 6.45 0.93 8.18
C VAL A 77 5.55 1.87 8.98
N VAL A 78 4.49 2.37 8.35
CA VAL A 78 3.52 3.24 9.00
C VAL A 78 2.78 2.52 10.12
N ALA A 79 2.34 1.27 9.93
CA ALA A 79 1.67 0.51 10.99
C ALA A 79 2.55 0.35 12.25
N ARG A 80 3.88 0.22 12.08
CA ARG A 80 4.82 0.22 13.21
C ARG A 80 4.88 1.59 13.90
N LEU A 81 4.88 2.68 13.13
CA LEU A 81 4.82 4.04 13.69
C LEU A 81 3.51 4.29 14.45
N GLU A 82 2.38 3.80 13.93
CA GLU A 82 1.10 3.85 14.63
C GLU A 82 1.14 3.08 15.96
N HIS A 83 1.79 1.92 15.98
CA HIS A 83 1.96 1.17 17.22
C HIS A 83 2.69 1.99 18.29
N VAL A 84 3.78 2.66 17.91
CA VAL A 84 4.54 3.54 18.81
C VAL A 84 3.69 4.74 19.25
N GLN A 85 2.95 5.36 18.33
CA GLN A 85 2.04 6.46 18.64
C GLN A 85 0.97 6.03 19.67
N ARG A 86 0.34 4.87 19.48
CA ARG A 86 -0.66 4.33 20.41
C ARG A 86 -0.06 4.08 21.78
N TYR A 87 1.17 3.58 21.86
CA TYR A 87 1.89 3.40 23.13
C TYR A 87 2.07 4.73 23.88
N TRP A 88 2.50 5.79 23.19
CA TRP A 88 2.63 7.13 23.79
C TRP A 88 1.30 7.73 24.25
N GLN A 89 0.24 7.53 23.46
CA GLN A 89 -1.11 7.95 23.82
C GLN A 89 -1.64 7.18 25.05
N ASN A 90 -1.33 5.90 25.17
CA ASN A 90 -1.76 5.08 26.31
C ASN A 90 -1.05 5.48 27.61
N SER A 91 0.23 5.86 27.55
CA SER A 91 0.95 6.43 28.71
C SER A 91 0.30 7.75 29.18
N SER A 92 -0.06 8.61 28.22
CA SER A 92 -0.76 9.87 28.50
C SER A 92 -2.15 9.63 29.11
N TYR A 93 -2.87 8.60 28.64
CA TYR A 93 -4.14 8.17 29.21
C TYR A 93 -4.01 7.62 30.64
N ASN A 94 -2.99 6.80 30.91
CA ASN A 94 -2.73 6.27 32.25
C ASN A 94 -2.35 7.37 33.26
N ALA A 95 -1.61 8.38 32.83
CA ALA A 95 -1.34 9.57 33.64
C ALA A 95 -2.65 10.31 33.98
N LEU A 96 -3.51 10.50 32.98
CA LEU A 96 -4.81 11.15 33.13
C LEU A 96 -5.75 10.37 34.07
N LEU A 97 -5.76 9.04 33.99
CA LEU A 97 -6.56 8.20 34.88
C LEU A 97 -6.12 8.33 36.35
N ARG A 98 -4.83 8.55 36.60
CA ARG A 98 -4.30 8.82 37.95
C ARG A 98 -4.73 10.19 38.47
N ASP A 99 -4.72 11.21 37.61
CA ASP A 99 -5.12 12.58 37.98
C ASP A 99 -6.62 12.73 38.28
N VAL A 100 -7.46 11.96 37.57
CA VAL A 100 -8.90 11.89 37.87
C VAL A 100 -9.14 11.21 39.22
N LYS A 101 -8.40 10.14 39.52
CA LYS A 101 -8.48 9.42 40.80
C LYS A 101 -7.99 10.25 41.99
N SER A 102 -7.10 11.22 41.79
CA SER A 102 -6.55 12.08 42.85
C SER A 102 -7.40 13.31 43.18
N ALA A 103 -8.64 13.40 42.66
CA ALA A 103 -9.58 14.51 42.87
C ALA A 103 -9.08 15.90 42.43
N SER A 104 -8.12 15.95 41.50
CA SER A 104 -7.64 17.19 40.90
C SER A 104 -8.71 17.84 40.01
N LYS A 105 -9.22 19.02 40.40
CA LYS A 105 -10.30 19.77 39.70
C LYS A 105 -9.90 20.43 38.37
N LYS A 106 -8.68 20.22 37.85
CA LYS A 106 -8.19 20.90 36.63
C LYS A 106 -8.47 20.15 35.31
N TYR A 107 -9.24 19.06 35.34
CA TYR A 107 -9.44 18.21 34.16
C TYR A 107 -10.47 18.75 33.16
N SER A 108 -10.07 18.88 31.89
CA SER A 108 -10.95 19.19 30.75
C SER A 108 -10.79 18.12 29.66
N PRO A 109 -11.75 17.18 29.52
CA PRO A 109 -11.71 16.14 28.49
C PRO A 109 -11.56 16.68 27.07
N ALA A 110 -12.24 17.80 26.77
CA ALA A 110 -12.23 18.41 25.45
C ALA A 110 -10.83 18.87 25.00
N ARG A 111 -10.02 19.42 25.92
CA ARG A 111 -8.65 19.85 25.60
C ARG A 111 -7.75 18.67 25.27
N PHE A 112 -7.93 17.54 25.97
CA PHE A 112 -7.18 16.31 25.71
C PHE A 112 -7.53 15.70 24.35
N VAL A 113 -8.83 15.55 24.07
CA VAL A 113 -9.31 15.03 22.77
C VAL A 113 -8.80 15.91 21.62
N ARG A 114 -8.93 17.23 21.74
CA ARG A 114 -8.45 18.17 20.71
C ARG A 114 -6.94 18.04 20.47
N LYS A 115 -6.14 17.95 21.54
CA LYS A 115 -4.69 17.77 21.43
C LYS A 115 -4.35 16.47 20.70
N SER A 116 -5.02 15.37 21.05
CA SER A 116 -4.81 14.06 20.42
C SER A 116 -5.19 14.05 18.94
N ILE A 117 -6.31 14.70 18.57
CA ILE A 117 -6.72 14.83 17.16
C ILE A 117 -5.67 15.62 16.37
N ILE A 118 -5.27 16.80 16.87
CA ILE A 118 -4.28 17.65 16.18
C ILE A 118 -2.95 16.91 16.04
N GLN A 119 -2.50 16.23 17.11
CA GLN A 119 -1.28 15.44 17.08
C GLN A 119 -1.35 14.31 16.04
N SER A 120 -2.45 13.57 15.99
CA SER A 120 -2.63 12.50 15.01
C SER A 120 -2.64 13.04 13.59
N VAL A 121 -3.43 14.09 13.31
CA VAL A 121 -3.50 14.70 11.98
C VAL A 121 -2.12 15.19 11.53
N ALA A 122 -1.42 15.94 12.39
CA ALA A 122 -0.09 16.44 12.07
C ALA A 122 0.91 15.30 11.82
N LEU A 123 0.88 14.25 12.64
CA LEU A 123 1.78 13.11 12.49
C LEU A 123 1.52 12.35 11.17
N TYR A 124 0.25 12.00 10.88
CA TYR A 124 -0.08 11.31 9.63
C TYR A 124 0.21 12.15 8.40
N PHE A 125 0.01 13.47 8.48
CA PHE A 125 0.36 14.39 7.41
C PHE A 125 1.87 14.39 7.14
N VAL A 126 2.70 14.54 8.19
CA VAL A 126 4.16 14.51 8.05
C VAL A 126 4.67 13.16 7.54
N ILE A 127 4.12 12.05 8.05
CA ILE A 127 4.47 10.70 7.59
C ILE A 127 4.10 10.52 6.12
N PHE A 128 2.89 10.94 5.74
CA PHE A 128 2.43 10.89 4.35
C PHE A 128 3.39 11.65 3.43
N GLU A 129 3.69 12.90 3.74
CA GLU A 129 4.60 13.74 2.94
C GLU A 129 5.99 13.11 2.83
N ALA A 130 6.55 12.62 3.95
CA ALA A 130 7.85 11.94 3.95
C ALA A 130 7.84 10.68 3.07
N CYS A 131 6.78 9.87 3.14
CA CYS A 131 6.60 8.69 2.31
C CYS A 131 6.45 9.03 0.83
N ALA A 132 5.65 10.05 0.49
CA ALA A 132 5.44 10.49 -0.88
C ALA A 132 6.73 11.04 -1.49
N ILE A 133 7.42 11.95 -0.79
CA ILE A 133 8.71 12.50 -1.22
C ILE A 133 9.74 11.37 -1.38
N GLY A 134 9.84 10.47 -0.39
CA GLY A 134 10.76 9.33 -0.46
C GLY A 134 10.50 8.47 -1.69
N LEU A 135 9.24 8.17 -1.99
CA LEU A 135 8.86 7.36 -3.15
C LEU A 135 9.16 8.08 -4.48
N ILE A 136 8.88 9.39 -4.57
CA ILE A 136 9.20 10.23 -5.73
C ILE A 136 10.72 10.27 -5.97
N VAL A 137 11.52 10.46 -4.91
CA VAL A 137 12.98 10.48 -5.00
C VAL A 137 13.50 9.13 -5.49
N ILE A 138 13.04 8.01 -4.89
CA ILE A 138 13.44 6.66 -5.31
C ILE A 138 13.07 6.43 -6.79
N MET A 139 11.84 6.75 -7.19
CA MET A 139 11.40 6.58 -8.58
C MET A 139 12.20 7.45 -9.56
N SER A 140 12.54 8.67 -9.16
CA SER A 140 13.36 9.58 -9.97
C SER A 140 14.78 9.03 -10.13
N LEU A 141 15.38 8.51 -9.05
CA LEU A 141 16.69 7.86 -9.10
C LEU A 141 16.69 6.61 -9.98
N LEU A 142 15.67 5.77 -9.89
CA LEU A 142 15.53 4.58 -10.75
C LEU A 142 15.50 4.97 -12.23
N ARG A 143 14.72 6.00 -12.59
CA ARG A 143 14.66 6.53 -13.97
C ARG A 143 16.00 7.08 -14.44
N LEU A 144 16.73 7.79 -13.58
CA LEU A 144 18.05 8.32 -13.90
C LEU A 144 19.08 7.22 -14.18
N HIS A 145 18.99 6.08 -13.49
CA HIS A 145 19.88 4.93 -13.70
C HIS A 145 19.47 4.04 -14.89
N GLY A 146 18.54 4.50 -15.75
CA GLY A 146 18.09 3.76 -16.92
C GLY A 146 17.16 2.59 -16.58
N PHE A 147 16.62 2.53 -15.35
CA PHE A 147 15.51 1.64 -15.06
C PHE A 147 14.25 2.20 -15.73
N HIS A 148 14.15 1.92 -17.02
CA HIS A 148 12.97 2.24 -17.80
C HIS A 148 11.83 1.33 -17.35
N VAL A 149 10.67 1.94 -17.21
CA VAL A 149 9.43 1.21 -17.01
C VAL A 149 9.27 0.19 -18.15
N LEU A 150 8.64 -0.95 -17.85
CA LEU A 150 8.21 -1.95 -18.82
C LEU A 150 7.73 -1.31 -20.13
N PRO A 151 8.05 -1.91 -21.29
CA PRO A 151 7.56 -1.42 -22.58
C PRO A 151 6.05 -1.22 -22.56
N GLN A 152 5.59 -0.13 -23.17
CA GLN A 152 4.16 0.18 -23.24
C GLN A 152 3.39 -1.00 -23.84
N HIS A 153 2.21 -1.29 -23.27
CA HIS A 153 1.24 -2.30 -23.71
C HIS A 153 1.49 -3.74 -23.28
N GLN A 154 2.49 -4.03 -22.44
CA GLN A 154 2.68 -5.40 -21.94
C GLN A 154 1.74 -5.73 -20.77
N LEU A 155 1.31 -4.73 -19.99
CA LEU A 155 0.64 -4.94 -18.71
C LEU A 155 -0.59 -4.04 -18.58
N GLY A 156 -1.77 -4.64 -18.78
CA GLY A 156 -3.06 -4.00 -18.52
C GLY A 156 -3.47 -4.01 -17.03
N TRP A 157 -4.41 -3.13 -16.64
CA TRP A 157 -4.98 -3.08 -15.28
C TRP A 157 -5.54 -4.42 -14.79
N GLY A 158 -6.11 -5.23 -15.69
CA GLY A 158 -6.59 -6.57 -15.36
C GLY A 158 -5.50 -7.47 -14.76
N HIS A 159 -4.26 -7.39 -15.26
CA HIS A 159 -3.13 -8.14 -14.70
C HIS A 159 -2.79 -7.68 -13.28
N LEU A 160 -2.84 -6.37 -13.03
CA LEU A 160 -2.60 -5.81 -11.70
C LEU A 160 -3.70 -6.23 -10.71
N TRP A 161 -4.97 -6.24 -11.12
CA TRP A 161 -6.08 -6.70 -10.27
C TRP A 161 -6.04 -8.20 -10.02
N MET A 162 -5.68 -9.01 -11.03
CA MET A 162 -5.43 -10.44 -10.85
C MET A 162 -4.30 -10.68 -9.83
N ALA A 163 -3.18 -9.95 -9.96
CA ALA A 163 -2.08 -10.03 -9.03
C ALA A 163 -2.49 -9.60 -7.60
N ALA A 164 -3.26 -8.54 -7.47
CA ALA A 164 -3.78 -8.06 -6.18
C ALA A 164 -4.74 -9.07 -5.53
N SER A 165 -5.51 -9.81 -6.33
CA SER A 165 -6.46 -10.83 -5.85
C SER A 165 -5.79 -12.04 -5.19
N PHE A 166 -4.46 -12.18 -5.30
CA PHE A 166 -3.74 -13.14 -4.49
C PHE A 166 -3.73 -12.80 -3.00
N GLY A 167 -3.83 -11.53 -2.60
CA GLY A 167 -3.90 -11.13 -1.19
C GLY A 167 -5.03 -11.82 -0.42
N PRO A 168 -6.30 -11.71 -0.86
CA PRO A 168 -7.46 -12.41 -0.28
C PRO A 168 -7.34 -13.94 -0.41
N LEU A 169 -6.82 -14.46 -1.53
CA LEU A 169 -6.63 -15.91 -1.69
C LEU A 169 -5.62 -16.47 -0.68
N LEU A 170 -4.53 -15.73 -0.43
CA LEU A 170 -3.53 -16.05 0.59
C LEU A 170 -4.11 -15.96 2.01
N SER A 171 -5.23 -15.28 2.16
CA SER A 171 -5.87 -14.97 3.43
C SER A 171 -6.81 -16.07 3.94
N LEU A 172 -7.40 -16.83 3.01
CA LEU A 172 -8.36 -17.89 3.33
C LEU A 172 -7.78 -19.01 4.20
N ARG A 173 -6.44 -19.10 4.35
CA ARG A 173 -5.75 -20.16 5.12
C ARG A 173 -6.18 -21.58 4.77
N LEU A 174 -6.76 -21.75 3.58
CA LEU A 174 -7.19 -23.03 3.06
C LEU A 174 -5.99 -23.71 2.43
N THR A 175 -5.47 -24.76 3.08
CA THR A 175 -4.34 -25.55 2.59
C THR A 175 -4.53 -25.98 1.13
N LYS A 176 -5.77 -26.34 0.75
CA LYS A 176 -6.12 -26.71 -0.63
C LYS A 176 -5.92 -25.56 -1.63
N ALA A 177 -6.32 -24.33 -1.26
CA ALA A 177 -6.14 -23.17 -2.12
C ALA A 177 -4.66 -22.85 -2.34
N TYR A 178 -3.82 -23.02 -1.31
CA TYR A 178 -2.37 -22.88 -1.44
C TYR A 178 -1.76 -23.96 -2.35
N THR A 179 -2.21 -25.22 -2.24
CA THR A 179 -1.75 -26.29 -3.13
C THR A 179 -2.09 -25.98 -4.59
N PHE A 180 -3.31 -25.55 -4.88
CA PHE A 180 -3.69 -25.15 -6.25
C PHE A 180 -2.88 -23.96 -6.76
N LEU A 181 -2.62 -22.96 -5.91
CA LEU A 181 -1.80 -21.80 -6.27
C LEU A 181 -0.36 -22.21 -6.58
N ILE A 182 0.26 -23.05 -5.76
CA ILE A 182 1.61 -23.56 -6.00
C ILE A 182 1.65 -24.37 -7.29
N ILE A 183 0.70 -25.27 -7.52
CA ILE A 183 0.62 -26.06 -8.77
C ILE A 183 0.47 -25.14 -9.98
N ALA A 184 -0.37 -24.11 -9.90
CA ALA A 184 -0.56 -23.15 -10.99
C ALA A 184 0.73 -22.36 -11.27
N VAL A 185 1.40 -21.84 -10.24
CA VAL A 185 2.66 -21.09 -10.39
C VAL A 185 3.77 -21.98 -10.95
N CYS A 186 3.94 -23.19 -10.40
CA CYS A 186 4.90 -24.17 -10.91
C CYS A 186 4.58 -24.59 -12.35
N GLY A 187 3.30 -24.75 -12.70
CA GLY A 187 2.86 -25.08 -14.05
C GLY A 187 3.18 -23.97 -15.06
N ILE A 188 2.92 -22.70 -14.70
CA ILE A 188 3.26 -21.55 -15.53
C ILE A 188 4.78 -21.41 -15.66
N ALA A 189 5.53 -21.56 -14.57
CA ALA A 189 6.99 -21.51 -14.61
C ALA A 189 7.60 -22.65 -15.45
N ALA A 190 7.04 -23.85 -15.36
CA ALA A 190 7.45 -24.98 -16.20
C ALA A 190 7.11 -24.76 -17.67
N ALA A 191 5.93 -24.24 -17.99
CA ALA A 191 5.54 -23.90 -19.36
C ALA A 191 6.45 -22.80 -19.95
N GLY A 192 6.71 -21.73 -19.19
CA GLY A 192 7.63 -20.67 -19.61
C GLY A 192 9.08 -21.16 -19.76
N PHE A 193 9.54 -22.06 -18.89
CA PHE A 193 10.84 -22.72 -19.05
C PHE A 193 10.89 -23.59 -20.30
N PHE A 194 9.82 -24.34 -20.61
CA PHE A 194 9.72 -25.15 -21.82
C PHE A 194 9.69 -24.32 -23.10
N GLU A 195 9.01 -23.17 -23.10
CA GLU A 195 9.04 -22.22 -24.22
C GLU A 195 10.45 -21.62 -24.41
N LEU A 196 11.13 -21.24 -23.32
CA LEU A 196 12.49 -20.72 -23.37
C LEU A 196 13.53 -21.78 -23.79
N TRP A 197 13.26 -23.05 -23.50
CA TRP A 197 14.12 -24.20 -23.80
C TRP A 197 13.83 -24.82 -25.18
N ASN A 198 12.81 -24.37 -25.92
CA ASN A 198 12.45 -24.98 -27.19
C ASN A 198 13.57 -24.77 -28.25
N PRO A 199 14.33 -25.81 -28.64
CA PRO A 199 15.53 -25.66 -29.48
C PRO A 199 15.22 -25.45 -30.97
N LEU A 200 13.94 -25.28 -31.35
CA LEU A 200 13.47 -25.42 -32.73
C LEU A 200 13.47 -24.12 -33.56
N GLU A 201 13.90 -22.97 -33.03
CA GLU A 201 14.06 -21.73 -33.83
C GLU A 201 15.49 -21.49 -34.36
N ILE A 202 16.46 -22.34 -34.01
CA ILE A 202 17.82 -22.28 -34.57
C ILE A 202 17.96 -23.39 -35.60
N THR A 203 17.30 -23.27 -36.76
CA THR A 203 17.71 -23.81 -38.08
C THR A 203 16.52 -23.93 -39.03
N ILE A 204 16.27 -22.90 -39.83
CA ILE A 204 15.92 -23.09 -41.24
C ILE A 204 16.72 -22.04 -42.03
N PRO A 205 17.63 -22.45 -42.95
CA PRO A 205 18.38 -21.54 -43.81
C PRO A 205 17.51 -20.85 -44.87
#